data_AF-A0A116PH85-F1
#
_entry.id   AF-A0A116PH85-F1
#
_cell.length_a   1.000
_cell.length_b   1.000
_cell.length_c   1.000
_cell.angle_alpha   90.00
_cell.angle_beta   90.00
_cell.angle_gamma   90.00
#
_symmetry.space_group_name_H-M   'P 1'
#
loop_
_entity.id
_entity.type
_entity.pdbx_description
1 polymer ?
#
loop_
_entity_poly.entity_id
_entity_poly.type
_entity_poly.pdbx_seq_one_letter_code
_entity_poly.pdbx_strand_id
1 'polypeptide(L)'
;MNTEKKKMINRLKRAEGQLRGIQKMIEEEQECIDIVMQLSAVRSSINSMMGMVIAQKVQDCIEHPSDNPEEQEARLAEAINLIIKK
;
A
#
# COMPACT_ATOMS: atom_id res chain seq x y z
N MET A 1 6.51 19.35 4.45
CA MET A 1 6.57 17.94 4.00
C MET A 1 5.14 17.42 3.99
N ASN A 2 4.61 17.02 2.83
CA ASN A 2 3.19 16.66 2.62
C ASN A 2 2.68 15.65 3.68
N THR A 3 1.60 15.99 4.40
CA THR A 3 1.08 15.23 5.54
C THR A 3 0.76 13.78 5.19
N GLU A 4 0.27 13.52 3.97
CA GLU A 4 -0.03 12.17 3.49
C GLU A 4 1.24 11.33 3.26
N LYS A 5 2.28 11.93 2.67
CA LYS A 5 3.60 11.28 2.54
C LYS A 5 4.17 10.87 3.90
N LYS A 6 4.02 11.72 4.93
CA LYS A 6 4.45 11.40 6.29
C LYS A 6 3.65 10.24 6.90
N LYS A 7 2.32 10.21 6.70
CA LYS A 7 1.46 9.11 7.16
C LYS A 7 1.83 7.78 6.49
N MET A 8 2.10 7.78 5.18
CA MET A 8 2.54 6.59 4.43
C MET A 8 3.86 6.04 4.97
N ILE A 9 4.87 6.91 5.14
CA ILE A 9 6.17 6.51 5.71
C ILE A 9 5.99 5.93 7.11
N ASN A 10 5.14 6.53 7.95
CA ASN A 10 4.86 6.01 9.29
C ASN A 10 4.13 4.66 9.30
N ARG A 11 3.31 4.36 8.27
CA ARG A 11 2.71 3.02 8.11
C ARG A 11 3.74 2.00 7.66
N LEU A 12 4.63 2.35 6.72
CA LEU A 12 5.73 1.48 6.28
C LEU A 12 6.68 1.13 7.44
N LYS A 13 7.08 2.12 8.24
CA LYS A 13 7.92 1.89 9.44
C LYS A 13 7.27 0.93 10.45
N ARG A 14 5.94 0.99 10.59
CA ARG A 14 5.21 0.06 11.45
C ARG A 14 5.20 -1.35 10.87
N ALA A 15 4.94 -1.49 9.57
CA ALA A 15 4.98 -2.79 8.88
C ALA A 15 6.39 -3.42 8.98
N GLU A 16 7.45 -2.61 8.84
CA GLU A 16 8.83 -3.05 9.04
C GLU A 16 9.06 -3.58 10.46
N GLY A 17 8.59 -2.86 11.49
CA GLY A 17 8.67 -3.32 12.88
C GLY A 17 7.92 -4.64 13.12
N GLN A 18 6.73 -4.79 12.51
CA GLN A 18 5.97 -6.05 12.58
C GLN A 18 6.71 -7.20 11.90
N LEU A 19 7.31 -6.98 10.72
CA LEU A 19 8.11 -7.99 10.04
C LEU A 19 9.31 -8.43 10.87
N ARG A 20 10.00 -7.51 11.55
CA ARG A 20 11.07 -7.85 12.50
C ARG A 20 10.55 -8.67 13.68
N GLY A 21 9.35 -8.39 14.17
CA GLY A 21 8.69 -9.20 15.19
C GLY A 21 8.42 -10.63 14.71
N ILE A 22 7.90 -10.78 13.49
CA ILE A 22 7.63 -12.08 12.87
C ILE A 22 8.92 -12.89 12.67
N GLN A 23 10.03 -12.25 12.30
CA GLN A 23 11.33 -12.93 12.22
C GLN A 23 11.71 -13.57 13.57
N LYS A 24 11.56 -12.83 14.68
CA LYS A 24 11.80 -13.39 16.01
C LYS A 24 10.85 -14.54 16.36
N MET A 25 9.57 -14.41 16.01
CA MET A 25 8.60 -15.50 16.23
C MET A 25 9.01 -16.79 15.51
N ILE A 26 9.61 -16.67 14.32
CA ILE A 26 10.13 -17.83 13.57
C ILE A 26 11.39 -18.39 14.26
N GLU A 27 12.32 -17.53 14.69
CA GLU A 27 13.53 -17.93 15.43
C GLU A 27 13.19 -18.61 16.77
N GLU A 28 12.11 -18.18 17.42
CA GLU A 28 11.59 -18.71 18.68
C GLU A 28 10.60 -19.88 18.49
N GLU A 29 10.52 -20.44 17.28
CA GLU A 29 9.68 -21.59 16.92
C GLU A 29 8.22 -21.45 17.38
N GLN A 30 7.66 -20.24 17.28
CA GLN A 30 6.26 -19.96 17.66
C GLN A 30 5.27 -20.70 16.75
N GLU A 31 4.04 -20.86 17.25
CA GLU A 31 2.97 -21.57 16.57
C GLU A 31 2.66 -20.98 15.18
N CYS A 32 2.46 -21.88 14.20
CA CYS A 32 2.21 -21.50 12.81
C CYS A 32 0.97 -20.59 12.67
N ILE A 33 -0.08 -20.84 13.46
CA ILE A 33 -1.30 -20.02 13.45
C ILE A 33 -1.00 -18.56 13.82
N ASP A 34 -0.12 -18.32 14.80
CA ASP A 34 0.22 -16.98 15.28
C ASP A 34 1.08 -16.24 14.26
N ILE A 35 2.05 -16.93 13.65
CA ILE A 35 2.87 -16.39 12.56
C ILE A 35 1.99 -15.98 11.38
N VAL A 36 1.07 -16.84 10.95
CA VAL A 36 0.13 -16.55 9.84
C VAL A 36 -0.77 -15.37 10.18
N MET A 37 -1.21 -15.25 11.43
CA MET A 37 -2.02 -14.12 11.89
C MET A 37 -1.26 -12.80 11.80
N GLN A 38 0.00 -12.77 12.24
CA GLN A 38 0.84 -11.57 12.15
C GLN A 38 1.18 -11.20 10.69
N LEU A 39 1.52 -12.19 9.86
CA LEU A 39 1.73 -11.98 8.42
C LEU A 39 0.47 -11.43 7.74
N SER A 40 -0.71 -11.91 8.12
CA SER A 40 -1.99 -11.43 7.61
C SER A 40 -2.26 -9.98 8.02
N ALA A 41 -1.90 -9.58 9.25
CA ALA A 41 -1.98 -8.20 9.71
C ALA A 41 -1.05 -7.28 8.89
N VAL A 42 0.18 -7.71 8.63
CA VAL A 42 1.12 -6.97 7.76
C VAL A 42 0.55 -6.84 6.35
N ARG A 43 0.08 -7.94 5.75
CA ARG A 43 -0.54 -7.93 4.41
C ARG A 43 -1.70 -6.94 4.31
N SER A 44 -2.57 -6.90 5.33
CA SER A 44 -3.69 -5.94 5.38
C SER A 44 -3.20 -4.49 5.40
N SER A 45 -2.17 -4.20 6.20
CA SER A 45 -1.52 -2.88 6.25
C SER A 45 -0.92 -2.48 4.90
N ILE A 46 -0.20 -3.40 4.22
CA ILE A 46 0.37 -3.17 2.89
C ILE A 46 -0.75 -2.89 1.87
N ASN A 47 -1.81 -3.71 1.83
CA ASN A 47 -2.94 -3.52 0.92
C ASN A 47 -3.60 -2.14 1.11
N SER A 48 -3.78 -1.71 2.35
CA SER A 48 -4.32 -0.39 2.65
C SER A 48 -3.42 0.75 2.12
N MET A 49 -2.09 0.61 2.25
CA MET A 49 -1.14 1.58 1.70
C MET A 49 -1.13 1.60 0.17
N MET A 50 -1.19 0.45 -0.49
CA MET A 50 -1.30 0.37 -1.95
C MET A 50 -2.54 1.12 -2.43
N GLY A 51 -3.69 0.93 -1.77
CA GLY A 51 -4.92 1.66 -2.07
C GLY A 51 -4.76 3.18 -1.94
N MET A 52 -4.04 3.66 -0.93
CA MET A 52 -3.79 5.11 -0.76
C MET A 52 -2.89 5.69 -1.85
N VAL A 53 -1.85 4.96 -2.26
CA VAL A 53 -0.97 5.39 -3.37
C VAL A 53 -1.77 5.54 -4.64
N ILE A 54 -2.62 4.55 -4.94
CA ILE A 54 -3.44 4.56 -6.15
C ILE A 54 -4.50 5.67 -6.07
N ALA A 55 -5.17 5.83 -4.93
CA ALA A 55 -6.13 6.91 -4.71
C ALA A 55 -5.50 8.29 -4.93
N GLN A 56 -4.25 8.49 -4.48
CA GLN A 56 -3.51 9.73 -4.73
C GLN A 56 -3.25 9.96 -6.22
N LYS A 57 -2.94 8.91 -6.98
CA LYS A 57 -2.75 9.00 -8.43
C LYS A 57 -4.06 9.33 -9.15
N VAL A 58 -5.18 8.74 -8.72
CA VAL A 58 -6.51 9.06 -9.27
C VAL A 58 -6.89 10.50 -8.96
N GLN A 59 -6.68 10.95 -7.72
CA GLN A 59 -6.91 12.34 -7.32
C GLN A 59 -6.08 13.31 -8.15
N ASP A 60 -4.80 13.02 -8.37
CA ASP A 60 -3.91 13.82 -9.23
C ASP A 60 -4.42 13.91 -10.67
N CYS A 61 -4.95 12.81 -11.24
CA CYS A 61 -5.55 12.85 -12.58
C CYS A 61 -6.80 13.74 -12.63
N ILE A 62 -7.56 13.85 -11.53
CA ILE A 62 -8.76 14.70 -11.45
C ILE A 62 -8.40 16.17 -11.23
N GLU A 63 -7.46 16.45 -10.32
CA GLU A 63 -7.03 17.81 -9.96
C GLU A 63 -6.15 18.44 -11.06
N HIS A 64 -5.45 17.61 -11.83
CA HIS A 64 -4.54 18.02 -12.90
C HIS A 64 -4.83 17.23 -14.20
N PRO A 65 -5.96 17.51 -14.88
CA PRO A 65 -6.33 16.83 -16.11
C PRO A 65 -5.36 17.17 -17.25
N SER A 66 -5.10 16.21 -18.14
CA SER A 66 -4.42 16.50 -19.41
C SER A 66 -5.36 17.23 -20.37
N ASP A 67 -4.81 18.13 -21.19
CA ASP A 67 -5.51 18.76 -22.31
C ASP A 67 -5.78 17.79 -23.46
N ASN A 68 -5.09 16.63 -23.48
CA ASN A 68 -5.34 15.54 -24.41
C ASN A 68 -6.27 14.49 -23.77
N PRO A 69 -7.49 14.29 -24.31
CA PRO A 69 -8.44 13.30 -23.79
C PRO A 69 -7.90 11.86 -23.80
N GLU A 70 -7.16 11.45 -24.84
CA GLU A 70 -6.61 10.09 -24.94
C GLU A 70 -5.53 9.85 -23.88
N GLU A 71 -4.70 10.86 -23.61
CA GLU A 71 -3.68 10.79 -22.57
C GLU A 71 -4.33 10.75 -21.17
N GLN A 72 -5.38 11.54 -20.95
CA GLN A 72 -6.13 11.55 -19.70
C GLN A 72 -6.78 10.18 -19.43
N GLU A 73 -7.38 9.57 -20.44
CA GLU A 73 -7.95 8.22 -20.36
C GLU A 73 -6.88 7.18 -20.03
N ALA A 74 -5.72 7.23 -20.70
CA ALA A 74 -4.61 6.33 -20.44
C ALA A 74 -4.06 6.44 -19.01
N ARG A 75 -3.89 7.68 -18.51
CA ARG A 75 -3.45 7.95 -17.12
C ARG A 75 -4.41 7.36 -16.08
N LEU A 76 -5.72 7.51 -16.30
CA LEU A 76 -6.73 6.97 -15.40
C LEU A 76 -6.80 5.44 -15.48
N ALA A 77 -6.75 4.88 -16.70
CA ALA A 77 -6.75 3.43 -16.92
C ALA A 77 -5.55 2.74 -16.24
N GLU A 78 -4.37 3.36 -16.28
CA GLU A 78 -3.17 2.88 -15.57
C GLU A 78 -3.45 2.74 -14.07
N ALA A 79 -3.99 3.79 -13.44
CA ALA A 79 -4.28 3.78 -12.01
C ALA A 79 -5.34 2.73 -11.63
N ILE A 80 -6.41 2.59 -12.44
CA ILE A 80 -7.46 1.59 -12.22
C ILE A 80 -6.92 0.17 -12.35
N ASN A 81 -6.05 -0.09 -13.34
CA ASN A 81 -5.47 -1.41 -13.57
C ASN A 81 -4.63 -1.92 -12.38
N LEU A 82 -4.03 -1.01 -11.60
CA LEU A 82 -3.31 -1.36 -10.37
C LEU A 82 -4.23 -1.86 -9.25
N ILE A 83 -5.53 -1.54 -9.28
CA ILE A 83 -6.53 -2.03 -8.30
C ILE A 83 -7.05 -3.41 -8.69
N ILE A 84 -7.22 -3.64 -10.00
CA ILE A 84 -7.86 -4.84 -10.54
C ILE A 84 -6.90 -6.03 -10.58
N LYS A 85 -5.60 -5.79 -10.84
CA LYS A 85 -4.58 -6.85 -10.76
C LYS A 85 -4.34 -7.24 -9.31
N LYS A 86 -5.06 -8.27 -8.83
CA LYS A 86 -4.76 -9.01 -7.61
C LYS A 86 -3.71 -10.08 -7.87
#